data_AF-A0A2T6V583-F1
#
_entry.id   AF-A0A2T6V583-F1
#
_cell.length_a   1.000
_cell.length_b   1.000
_cell.length_c   1.000
_cell.angle_alpha   90.00
_cell.angle_beta   90.00
_cell.angle_gamma   90.00
#
_symmetry.space_group_name_H-M   'P 1'
#
loop_
_entity.id
_entity.type
_entity.pdbx_description
1 polymer ?
#
loop_
_entity_poly.entity_id
_entity_poly.type
_entity_poly.pdbx_seq_one_letter_code
_entity_poly.pdbx_strand_id
1 'polypeptide(L)'
;ETNGRLRIIDNSSKESPISVALSTLDQKGLEVAGIPTNNASEYQKTYFNKEGAKLESNVAQIAQNGAANGSTKLSEVAKGSLENSVFNMKLNDVNGSFLKAQMILDNNGAFLSLPNGIKIPLYDPTSADIQASKPNEVTYRQLMDAMSIVLNYSNTDPAIYQQISDNPTSKESKERFIELLKQAKDNLSVNLNEEGKVIIQDNMHSNTKMQFMLFDKDSNDFSQNALHSDKPSLKLNANNALIIDKPSVNFFDQLENIITSVRKGIYRPDALGDTYSSDMRNLGIQNGITLIDHLSDHIEKMIAKNGSHGKAFENIIRRNEVLKTQVQSIRGETTGTDMAETYNKFSN
;
A
#
# COMPACT_ATOMS: atom_id res chain seq x y z
N GLU A 1 37.31 8.27 -15.55
CA GLU A 1 36.04 8.34 -16.31
C GLU A 1 36.07 7.31 -17.43
N THR A 2 35.46 6.14 -17.23
CA THR A 2 35.29 5.16 -18.30
C THR A 2 33.94 5.42 -18.97
N ASN A 3 33.96 6.26 -20.01
CA ASN A 3 32.84 6.46 -20.93
C ASN A 3 32.62 5.20 -21.77
N GLY A 4 32.14 4.14 -21.12
CA GLY A 4 31.80 2.89 -21.79
C GLY A 4 30.66 3.14 -22.78
N ARG A 5 30.98 3.12 -24.08
CA ARG A 5 29.97 3.06 -25.14
C ARG A 5 29.93 1.64 -25.68
N LEU A 6 28.80 0.97 -25.49
CA LEU A 6 28.50 -0.30 -26.17
C LEU A 6 27.88 0.02 -27.53
N ARG A 7 28.59 -0.33 -28.61
CA ARG A 7 28.12 -0.16 -29.99
C ARG A 7 27.94 -1.54 -30.61
N ILE A 8 26.70 -1.91 -30.91
CA ILE A 8 26.37 -3.16 -31.61
C ILE A 8 26.02 -2.78 -33.05
N ILE A 9 26.76 -3.33 -34.02
CA ILE A 9 26.51 -3.14 -35.44
C ILE A 9 26.30 -4.53 -36.03
N ASP A 10 25.09 -4.82 -36.47
CA ASP A 10 24.80 -5.99 -37.30
C ASP A 10 25.03 -5.62 -38.76
N ASN A 11 25.97 -6.30 -39.41
CA ASN A 11 26.28 -6.12 -40.83
C ASN A 11 25.84 -7.33 -41.67
N SER A 12 24.99 -8.21 -41.14
CA SER A 12 24.53 -9.40 -41.83
C SER A 12 23.27 -9.13 -42.66
N SER A 13 23.28 -9.54 -43.93
CA SER A 13 22.18 -9.36 -44.87
C SER A 13 21.18 -10.53 -44.87
N LYS A 14 21.14 -11.34 -43.81
CA LYS A 14 20.25 -12.51 -43.69
C LYS A 14 19.78 -12.70 -42.25
N GLU A 15 18.47 -12.81 -42.10
CA GLU A 15 17.68 -13.01 -40.88
C GLU A 15 18.27 -14.09 -39.95
N SER A 16 19.20 -13.70 -39.08
CA SER A 16 19.58 -14.49 -37.91
C SER A 16 19.23 -13.69 -36.67
N PRO A 17 18.47 -14.24 -35.71
CA PRO A 17 18.18 -13.51 -34.48
C PRO A 17 19.47 -13.36 -33.68
N ILE A 18 19.95 -12.13 -33.54
CA ILE A 18 21.09 -11.82 -32.68
C ILE A 18 20.69 -12.06 -31.24
N SER A 19 21.43 -12.94 -30.55
CA SER A 19 21.37 -13.12 -29.10
C SER A 19 22.67 -12.64 -28.48
N VAL A 20 22.58 -11.69 -27.56
CA VAL A 20 23.72 -11.15 -26.82
C VAL A 20 23.50 -11.41 -25.34
N ALA A 21 24.49 -12.01 -24.69
CA ALA A 21 24.55 -12.15 -23.23
C ALA A 21 25.74 -11.34 -22.70
N LEU A 22 25.51 -10.57 -21.63
CA LEU A 22 26.54 -9.79 -20.96
C LEU A 22 26.66 -10.29 -19.52
N SER A 23 27.84 -10.75 -19.14
CA SER A 23 28.17 -11.17 -17.77
C SER A 23 29.38 -10.40 -17.26
N THR A 24 29.45 -10.23 -15.95
CA THR A 24 30.59 -9.61 -15.28
C THR A 24 31.35 -10.67 -14.51
N LEU A 25 32.68 -10.71 -14.65
CA LEU A 25 33.52 -11.75 -14.05
C LEU A 25 34.51 -11.13 -13.05
N ASP A 26 34.86 -11.84 -11.98
CA ASP A 26 35.94 -11.46 -11.08
C ASP A 26 37.32 -11.80 -11.67
N GLN A 27 38.38 -11.49 -10.92
CA GLN A 27 39.77 -11.80 -11.29
C GLN A 27 40.04 -13.30 -11.48
N LYS A 28 39.13 -14.19 -11.04
CA LYS A 28 39.21 -15.65 -11.15
C LYS A 28 38.29 -16.20 -12.23
N GLY A 29 37.62 -15.34 -13.01
CA GLY A 29 36.70 -15.75 -14.08
C GLY A 29 35.35 -16.25 -13.58
N LEU A 30 35.03 -16.04 -12.30
CA LEU A 30 33.71 -16.37 -11.74
C LEU A 30 32.75 -15.22 -12.00
N GLU A 31 31.52 -15.56 -12.37
CA GLU A 31 30.49 -14.54 -12.55
C GLU A 31 30.19 -13.83 -11.24
N VAL A 32 30.29 -12.50 -11.28
CA VAL A 32 30.04 -11.58 -10.17
C VAL A 32 29.08 -10.51 -10.63
N ALA A 33 28.33 -9.92 -9.71
CA ALA A 33 27.48 -8.76 -9.99
C ALA A 33 28.35 -7.48 -10.10
N GLY A 34 29.10 -7.35 -11.19
CA GLY A 34 30.06 -6.26 -11.43
C GLY A 34 29.45 -5.03 -12.11
N ILE A 35 28.26 -5.16 -12.71
CA ILE A 35 27.45 -4.00 -13.09
C ILE A 35 26.71 -3.56 -11.83
N PRO A 36 26.99 -2.37 -11.29
CA PRO A 36 26.16 -1.83 -10.22
C PRO A 36 24.74 -1.71 -10.79
N THR A 37 23.82 -2.53 -10.29
CA THR A 37 22.40 -2.32 -10.50
C THR A 37 22.06 -1.02 -9.80
N ASN A 38 22.10 0.09 -10.55
CA ASN A 38 21.36 1.25 -10.16
C ASN A 38 19.91 0.75 -10.08
N ASN A 39 19.33 0.70 -8.88
CA ASN A 39 17.92 0.35 -8.65
C ASN A 39 16.95 1.14 -9.58
N ALA A 40 17.43 2.13 -10.33
CA ALA A 40 16.76 2.74 -11.48
C ALA A 40 16.35 1.77 -12.62
N SER A 41 17.02 0.63 -12.82
CA SER A 41 16.59 -0.35 -13.84
C SER A 41 15.62 -1.40 -13.29
N GLU A 42 15.46 -1.50 -11.96
CA GLU A 42 14.63 -2.51 -11.32
C GLU A 42 13.34 -1.87 -10.78
N TYR A 43 12.20 -2.15 -11.43
CA TYR A 43 10.92 -1.50 -11.10
C TYR A 43 10.47 -1.76 -9.66
N GLN A 44 10.64 -2.96 -9.09
CA GLN A 44 10.14 -3.27 -7.74
C GLN A 44 11.20 -3.26 -6.63
N LYS A 45 12.46 -2.92 -6.91
CA LYS A 45 13.54 -3.04 -5.91
C LYS A 45 14.08 -1.67 -5.50
N THR A 46 13.17 -0.87 -4.96
CA THR A 46 13.48 0.47 -4.45
C THR A 46 13.21 0.55 -2.96
N TYR A 47 14.12 1.19 -2.23
CA TYR A 47 13.90 1.46 -0.80
C TYR A 47 12.80 2.51 -0.64
N PHE A 48 12.12 2.45 0.50
CA PHE A 48 11.20 3.50 0.92
C PHE A 48 11.92 4.85 0.99
N ASN A 49 11.18 5.92 0.70
CA ASN A 49 11.72 7.27 0.79
C ASN A 49 12.01 7.59 2.26
N LYS A 50 13.24 8.02 2.55
CA LYS A 50 13.68 8.36 3.90
C LYS A 50 13.62 9.87 4.10
N GLU A 51 12.94 10.31 5.15
CA GLU A 51 12.83 11.70 5.57
C GLU A 51 12.99 11.80 7.09
N GLY A 52 14.17 12.21 7.56
CA GLY A 52 14.48 12.28 8.99
C GLY A 52 14.28 10.93 9.69
N ALA A 53 13.32 10.87 10.62
CA ALA A 53 12.94 9.69 11.38
C ALA A 53 11.90 8.79 10.67
N LYS A 54 11.45 9.17 9.47
CA LYS A 54 10.33 8.53 8.76
C LYS A 54 10.81 7.81 7.50
N LEU A 55 10.27 6.63 7.23
CA LEU A 55 10.30 5.97 5.92
C LEU A 55 8.88 5.92 5.35
N GLU A 56 8.73 6.26 4.06
CA GLU A 56 7.44 6.24 3.37
C GLU A 56 7.51 5.39 2.10
N SER A 57 6.53 4.49 1.94
CA SER A 57 6.34 3.74 0.69
C SER A 57 5.91 4.68 -0.43
N ASN A 58 6.40 4.47 -1.65
CA ASN A 58 6.08 5.35 -2.76
C ASN A 58 4.91 4.86 -3.62
N VAL A 59 4.41 3.64 -3.38
CA VAL A 59 3.17 3.13 -3.97
C VAL A 59 2.05 3.14 -2.94
N ALA A 60 0.98 3.85 -3.26
CA ALA A 60 -0.26 3.86 -2.50
C ALA A 60 -1.04 2.55 -2.70
N GLN A 61 -1.57 2.00 -1.62
CA GLN A 61 -2.35 0.77 -1.61
C GLN A 61 -3.83 1.13 -1.72
N ILE A 62 -4.47 0.75 -2.82
CA ILE A 62 -5.85 1.12 -3.13
C ILE A 62 -6.68 -0.15 -3.31
N ALA A 63 -7.70 -0.30 -2.49
CA ALA A 63 -8.73 -1.34 -2.62
C ALA A 63 -9.95 -0.79 -3.37
N GLN A 64 -10.97 -1.63 -3.60
CA GLN A 64 -12.19 -1.21 -4.32
C GLN A 64 -12.90 -0.01 -3.67
N ASN A 65 -12.82 0.11 -2.35
CA ASN A 65 -13.54 1.13 -1.56
C ASN A 65 -12.66 2.34 -1.17
N GLY A 66 -11.49 2.50 -1.81
CA GLY A 66 -10.57 3.62 -1.56
C GLY A 66 -9.21 3.18 -1.02
N ALA A 67 -8.52 4.09 -0.32
CA ALA A 67 -7.23 3.81 0.29
C ALA A 67 -7.32 2.66 1.29
N ALA A 68 -6.34 1.75 1.24
CA ALA A 68 -6.25 0.64 2.16
C ALA A 68 -6.03 1.14 3.60
N ASN A 69 -6.59 0.42 4.56
CA ASN A 69 -6.37 0.62 5.98
C ASN A 69 -5.95 -0.70 6.64
N GLY A 70 -5.71 -0.68 7.96
CA GLY A 70 -5.23 -1.87 8.68
C GLY A 70 -6.12 -3.11 8.56
N SER A 71 -7.43 -2.95 8.33
CA SER A 71 -8.37 -4.07 8.16
C SER A 71 -8.46 -4.59 6.71
N THR A 72 -7.97 -3.83 5.74
CA THR A 72 -7.96 -4.22 4.33
C THR A 72 -7.10 -5.46 4.13
N LYS A 73 -7.58 -6.42 3.34
CA LYS A 73 -6.82 -7.63 3.00
C LYS A 73 -5.79 -7.35 1.92
N LEU A 74 -4.64 -8.02 1.98
CA LEU A 74 -3.60 -7.87 0.96
C LEU A 74 -4.10 -8.33 -0.43
N SER A 75 -4.89 -9.40 -0.46
CA SER A 75 -5.51 -9.96 -1.68
C SER A 75 -6.47 -8.99 -2.38
N GLU A 76 -7.14 -8.11 -1.63
CA GLU A 76 -8.03 -7.09 -2.19
C GLU A 76 -7.27 -6.03 -2.98
N VAL A 77 -6.09 -5.61 -2.50
CA VAL A 77 -5.23 -4.65 -3.20
C VAL A 77 -4.45 -5.31 -4.33
N ALA A 78 -4.01 -6.56 -4.13
CA ALA A 78 -3.37 -7.35 -5.17
C ALA A 78 -4.34 -7.73 -6.32
N LYS A 79 -5.65 -7.57 -6.12
CA LYS A 79 -6.74 -7.92 -7.05
C LYS A 79 -6.73 -9.40 -7.44
N GLY A 80 -6.39 -10.27 -6.50
CA GLY A 80 -6.47 -11.72 -6.69
C GLY A 80 -5.81 -12.51 -5.56
N SER A 81 -5.76 -13.83 -5.74
CA SER A 81 -5.20 -14.75 -4.73
C SER A 81 -3.69 -14.54 -4.57
N LEU A 82 -3.25 -14.47 -3.32
CA LEU A 82 -1.83 -14.41 -2.95
C LEU A 82 -1.28 -15.76 -2.47
N GLU A 83 -2.02 -16.86 -2.69
CA GLU A 83 -1.55 -18.20 -2.37
C GLU A 83 -0.26 -18.56 -3.13
N ASN A 84 0.68 -19.19 -2.41
CA ASN A 84 2.02 -19.54 -2.88
C ASN A 84 2.86 -18.33 -3.31
N SER A 85 2.59 -17.15 -2.75
CA SER A 85 3.38 -15.95 -2.99
C SER A 85 4.47 -15.78 -1.93
N VAL A 86 5.64 -15.33 -2.36
CA VAL A 86 6.78 -15.05 -1.49
C VAL A 86 7.27 -13.64 -1.74
N PHE A 87 7.26 -12.82 -0.70
CA PHE A 87 7.74 -11.44 -0.75
C PHE A 87 9.03 -11.33 0.06
N ASN A 88 10.10 -10.93 -0.61
CA ASN A 88 11.39 -10.69 0.02
C ASN A 88 11.43 -9.30 0.64
N MET A 89 11.98 -9.22 1.84
CA MET A 89 12.25 -7.99 2.57
C MET A 89 13.76 -7.79 2.67
N LYS A 90 14.25 -6.65 2.19
CA LYS A 90 15.62 -6.19 2.43
C LYS A 90 15.54 -4.93 3.26
N LEU A 91 16.21 -4.92 4.41
CA LEU A 91 16.10 -3.81 5.33
C LEU A 91 17.38 -3.59 6.14
N ASN A 92 17.49 -2.38 6.70
CA ASN A 92 18.25 -2.15 7.92
C ASN A 92 17.25 -1.94 9.04
N ASP A 93 17.48 -2.59 10.17
CA ASP A 93 16.64 -2.43 11.35
C ASP A 93 16.86 -1.06 12.04
N VAL A 94 16.16 -0.81 13.15
CA VAL A 94 16.22 0.47 13.88
C VAL A 94 17.64 0.83 14.36
N ASN A 95 18.51 -0.17 14.55
CA ASN A 95 19.90 0.05 14.94
C ASN A 95 20.86 0.18 13.74
N GLY A 96 20.36 -0.05 12.52
CA GLY A 96 21.14 -0.02 11.27
C GLY A 96 21.71 -1.38 10.88
N SER A 97 21.32 -2.47 11.54
CA SER A 97 21.77 -3.83 11.20
C SER A 97 21.06 -4.32 9.94
N PHE A 98 21.83 -4.74 8.94
CA PHE A 98 21.28 -5.28 7.70
C PHE A 98 20.63 -6.65 7.92
N LEU A 99 19.43 -6.83 7.37
CA LEU A 99 18.64 -8.04 7.50
C LEU A 99 17.93 -8.39 6.19
N LYS A 100 17.79 -9.70 5.94
CA LYS A 100 16.91 -10.24 4.90
C LYS A 100 15.86 -11.11 5.57
N ALA A 101 14.60 -10.82 5.30
CA ALA A 101 13.45 -11.60 5.75
C ALA A 101 12.54 -11.90 4.56
N GLN A 102 11.56 -12.79 4.74
CA GLN A 102 10.57 -13.10 3.72
C GLN A 102 9.19 -13.22 4.36
N MET A 103 8.17 -12.71 3.69
CA MET A 103 6.79 -13.08 3.96
C MET A 103 6.41 -14.19 2.99
N ILE A 104 5.98 -15.32 3.53
CA ILE A 104 5.60 -16.53 2.79
C ILE A 104 4.11 -16.74 3.01
N LEU A 105 3.34 -16.74 1.93
CA LEU A 105 1.90 -16.97 1.94
C LEU A 105 1.65 -18.32 1.25
N ASP A 106 1.57 -19.41 2.00
CA ASP A 106 1.40 -20.76 1.46
C ASP A 106 0.09 -21.41 1.93
N ASN A 107 -0.23 -22.60 1.40
CA ASN A 107 -1.47 -23.30 1.76
C ASN A 107 -1.57 -23.69 3.25
N ASN A 108 -0.45 -23.72 3.97
CA ASN A 108 -0.41 -24.02 5.41
C ASN A 108 -0.58 -22.75 6.27
N GLY A 109 -0.49 -21.57 5.66
CA GLY A 109 -0.71 -20.28 6.33
C GLY A 109 0.24 -19.19 5.87
N ALA A 110 0.15 -18.06 6.55
CA ALA A 110 1.02 -16.92 6.35
C ALA A 110 2.13 -16.88 7.42
N PHE A 111 3.38 -16.80 6.97
CA PHE A 111 4.55 -16.85 7.83
C PHE A 111 5.54 -15.75 7.50
N LEU A 112 6.14 -15.18 8.54
CA LEU A 112 7.34 -14.37 8.46
C LEU A 112 8.57 -15.25 8.68
N SER A 113 9.40 -15.37 7.64
CA SER A 113 10.68 -16.06 7.69
C SER A 113 11.78 -15.06 8.02
N LEU A 114 12.42 -15.23 9.17
CA LEU A 114 13.59 -14.48 9.62
C LEU A 114 14.89 -15.17 9.16
N PRO A 115 16.07 -14.54 9.33
CA PRO A 115 17.33 -15.24 9.08
C PRO A 115 17.42 -16.55 9.87
N ASN A 116 18.25 -17.47 9.38
CA ASN A 116 18.45 -18.80 9.95
C ASN A 116 17.24 -19.74 9.82
N GLY A 117 16.23 -19.38 9.02
CA GLY A 117 15.10 -20.25 8.69
C GLY A 117 13.99 -20.30 9.75
N ILE A 118 14.06 -19.41 10.74
CA ILE A 118 13.02 -19.26 11.78
C ILE A 118 11.73 -18.77 11.12
N LYS A 119 10.62 -19.48 11.35
CA LYS A 119 9.31 -19.14 10.80
C LYS A 119 8.35 -18.72 11.89
N ILE A 120 7.93 -17.46 11.85
CA ILE A 120 6.96 -16.88 12.77
C ILE A 120 5.59 -16.84 12.07
N PRO A 121 4.55 -17.47 12.60
CA PRO A 121 3.20 -17.33 12.07
C PRO A 121 2.70 -15.89 12.12
N LEU A 122 2.03 -15.43 11.06
CA LEU A 122 1.31 -14.16 11.09
C LEU A 122 -0.04 -14.37 11.78
N TYR A 123 -0.08 -14.12 13.08
CA TYR A 123 -1.32 -14.16 13.86
C TYR A 123 -2.14 -12.89 13.66
N ASP A 124 -3.45 -12.97 13.85
CA ASP A 124 -4.26 -11.80 14.14
C ASP A 124 -4.20 -11.55 15.66
N PRO A 125 -3.59 -10.43 16.12
CA PRO A 125 -3.47 -10.13 17.55
C PRO A 125 -4.82 -9.82 18.21
N THR A 126 -5.88 -9.55 17.44
CA THR A 126 -7.22 -9.23 17.96
C THR A 126 -8.14 -10.45 18.08
N SER A 127 -7.83 -11.53 17.35
CA SER A 127 -8.59 -12.80 17.43
C SER A 127 -8.14 -13.66 18.61
N ALA A 128 -8.97 -14.63 19.03
CA ALA A 128 -8.55 -15.72 19.92
C ALA A 128 -7.84 -16.87 19.18
N ASP A 129 -7.83 -16.85 17.84
CA ASP A 129 -7.27 -17.93 17.02
C ASP A 129 -5.76 -18.06 17.19
N ILE A 130 -5.31 -19.28 17.46
CA ILE A 130 -3.89 -19.63 17.63
C ILE A 130 -3.24 -20.14 16.33
N GLN A 131 -3.97 -20.07 15.22
CA GLN A 131 -3.49 -20.51 13.90
C GLN A 131 -2.92 -19.34 13.11
N ALA A 132 -1.98 -19.63 12.22
CA ALA A 132 -1.54 -18.66 11.22
C ALA A 132 -2.74 -18.24 10.36
N SER A 133 -2.82 -16.96 9.99
CA SER A 133 -3.85 -16.52 9.05
C SER A 133 -3.65 -17.16 7.68
N LYS A 134 -4.76 -17.44 6.99
CA LYS A 134 -4.71 -17.97 5.62
C LYS A 134 -4.17 -16.89 4.67
N PRO A 135 -3.48 -17.27 3.57
CA PRO A 135 -2.89 -16.33 2.60
C PRO A 135 -3.80 -15.18 2.16
N ASN A 136 -5.06 -15.50 1.84
CA ASN A 136 -6.03 -14.53 1.31
C ASN A 136 -6.77 -13.75 2.40
N GLU A 137 -6.58 -14.10 3.67
CA GLU A 137 -7.16 -13.43 4.84
C GLU A 137 -6.17 -12.49 5.53
N VAL A 138 -4.88 -12.49 5.13
CA VAL A 138 -3.87 -11.60 5.69
C VAL A 138 -4.25 -10.14 5.43
N THR A 139 -4.24 -9.35 6.51
CA THR A 139 -4.55 -7.93 6.48
C THR A 139 -3.29 -7.06 6.47
N TYR A 140 -3.44 -5.79 6.08
CA TYR A 140 -2.37 -4.81 6.22
C TYR A 140 -1.90 -4.63 7.65
N ARG A 141 -2.77 -4.78 8.66
CA ARG A 141 -2.35 -4.77 10.07
C ARG A 141 -1.30 -5.83 10.33
N GLN A 142 -1.54 -7.05 9.87
CA GLN A 142 -0.61 -8.17 10.06
C GLN A 142 0.69 -8.00 9.27
N LEU A 143 0.63 -7.41 8.07
CA LEU A 143 1.83 -7.03 7.33
C LEU A 143 2.65 -5.98 8.09
N MET A 144 2.01 -4.94 8.61
CA MET A 144 2.67 -3.89 9.39
C MET A 144 3.23 -4.42 10.72
N ASP A 145 2.53 -5.36 11.36
CA ASP A 145 2.99 -6.07 12.54
C ASP A 145 4.25 -6.90 12.22
N ALA A 146 4.25 -7.64 11.11
CA ALA A 146 5.43 -8.34 10.62
C ALA A 146 6.60 -7.40 10.34
N MET A 147 6.36 -6.28 9.64
CA MET A 147 7.37 -5.25 9.41
C MET A 147 7.94 -4.71 10.72
N SER A 148 7.09 -4.51 11.73
CA SER A 148 7.53 -4.01 13.05
C SER A 148 8.47 -4.99 13.75
N ILE A 149 8.16 -6.30 13.70
CA ILE A 149 9.02 -7.34 14.26
C ILE A 149 10.38 -7.37 13.54
N VAL A 150 10.37 -7.33 12.21
CA VAL A 150 11.58 -7.43 11.39
C VAL A 150 12.47 -6.19 11.56
N LEU A 151 11.88 -5.00 11.65
CA LEU A 151 12.60 -3.73 11.85
C LEU A 151 13.10 -3.54 13.29
N ASN A 152 12.59 -4.33 14.24
CA ASN A 152 13.06 -4.33 15.63
C ASN A 152 13.99 -5.53 15.95
N TYR A 153 14.47 -6.25 14.93
CA TYR A 153 15.16 -7.53 15.10
C TYR A 153 16.36 -7.49 16.06
N SER A 154 17.26 -6.51 15.96
CA SER A 154 18.44 -6.46 16.85
C SER A 154 18.12 -6.09 18.31
N ASN A 155 16.89 -5.69 18.62
CA ASN A 155 16.47 -5.34 19.99
C ASN A 155 15.79 -6.50 20.73
N THR A 156 15.69 -7.67 20.10
CA THR A 156 15.01 -8.84 20.65
C THR A 156 16.00 -10.00 20.78
N ASP A 157 15.87 -10.77 21.85
CA ASP A 157 16.63 -12.02 22.02
C ASP A 157 16.23 -13.05 20.95
N PRO A 158 17.17 -13.54 20.12
CA PRO A 158 16.91 -14.57 19.12
C PRO A 158 16.20 -15.83 19.64
N ALA A 159 16.37 -16.17 20.93
CA ALA A 159 15.69 -17.32 21.54
C ALA A 159 14.16 -17.18 21.52
N ILE A 160 13.63 -15.95 21.62
CA ILE A 160 12.18 -15.71 21.59
C ILE A 160 11.61 -16.07 20.21
N TYR A 161 12.31 -15.73 19.14
CA TYR A 161 11.89 -16.09 17.78
C TYR A 161 11.89 -17.60 17.57
N GLN A 162 12.89 -18.31 18.12
CA GLN A 162 12.95 -19.77 18.04
C GLN A 162 11.79 -20.44 18.78
N GLN A 163 11.46 -19.97 20.00
CA GLN A 163 10.35 -20.51 20.80
C GLN A 163 9.01 -20.40 20.06
N ILE A 164 8.76 -19.28 19.39
CA ILE A 164 7.54 -19.09 18.58
C ILE A 164 7.52 -20.06 17.38
N SER A 165 8.68 -20.25 16.74
CA SER A 165 8.83 -21.13 15.57
C SER A 165 8.72 -22.61 15.91
N ASP A 166 9.11 -23.03 17.12
CA ASP A 166 9.06 -24.43 17.55
C ASP A 166 7.63 -24.89 17.82
N ASN A 167 6.76 -23.99 18.30
CA ASN A 167 5.37 -24.30 18.65
C ASN A 167 4.36 -23.33 17.99
N PRO A 168 4.29 -23.27 16.64
CA PRO A 168 3.60 -22.20 15.91
C PRO A 168 2.07 -22.16 16.06
N THR A 169 1.46 -23.17 16.70
CA THR A 169 0.01 -23.26 16.91
C THR A 169 -0.38 -23.26 18.38
N SER A 170 0.51 -22.81 19.27
CA SER A 170 0.28 -22.76 20.71
C SER A 170 -0.17 -21.39 21.19
N LYS A 171 -0.92 -21.37 22.30
CA LYS A 171 -1.30 -20.12 22.99
C LYS A 171 -0.08 -19.32 23.45
N GLU A 172 0.95 -20.02 23.95
CA GLU A 172 2.20 -19.41 24.39
C GLU A 172 2.90 -18.67 23.24
N SER A 173 3.02 -19.31 22.06
CA SER A 173 3.63 -18.67 20.89
C SER A 173 2.90 -17.42 20.43
N LYS A 174 1.56 -17.41 20.53
CA LYS A 174 0.77 -16.21 20.24
C LYS A 174 1.00 -15.10 21.28
N GLU A 175 1.02 -15.44 22.57
CA GLU A 175 1.32 -14.50 23.65
C GLU A 175 2.71 -13.87 23.47
N ARG A 176 3.73 -14.68 23.14
CA ARG A 176 5.09 -14.20 22.82
C ARG A 176 5.12 -13.30 21.59
N PHE A 177 4.39 -13.64 20.53
CA PHE A 177 4.27 -12.79 19.35
C PHE A 177 3.68 -11.41 19.70
N ILE A 178 2.66 -11.37 20.56
CA ILE A 178 2.06 -10.11 21.03
C ILE A 178 3.06 -9.32 21.89
N GLU A 179 3.86 -9.98 22.73
CA GLU A 179 4.95 -9.35 23.48
C GLU A 179 5.99 -8.70 22.56
N LEU A 180 6.40 -9.38 21.48
CA LEU A 180 7.30 -8.83 20.46
C LEU A 180 6.73 -7.58 19.80
N LEU A 181 5.44 -7.60 19.45
CA LEU A 181 4.78 -6.42 18.89
C LEU A 181 4.73 -5.26 19.88
N LYS A 182 4.52 -5.54 21.16
CA LYS A 182 4.54 -4.51 22.19
C LYS A 182 5.93 -3.87 22.33
N GLN A 183 6.99 -4.69 22.36
CA GLN A 183 8.36 -4.20 22.38
C GLN A 183 8.74 -3.40 21.13
N ALA A 184 8.31 -3.86 19.94
CA ALA A 184 8.57 -3.14 18.70
C ALA A 184 7.88 -1.76 18.68
N LYS A 185 6.66 -1.66 19.20
CA LYS A 185 5.89 -0.40 19.26
C LYS A 185 6.58 0.71 20.07
N ASP A 186 7.37 0.34 21.06
CA ASP A 186 8.13 1.32 21.87
C ASP A 186 9.25 1.97 21.02
N ASN A 187 9.85 1.22 20.09
CA ASN A 187 10.99 1.69 19.29
C ASN A 187 10.58 2.28 17.93
N LEU A 188 9.49 1.80 17.33
CA LEU A 188 9.03 2.24 16.02
C LEU A 188 7.52 2.04 15.87
N SER A 189 6.91 2.72 14.91
CA SER A 189 5.52 2.47 14.52
C SER A 189 5.37 2.30 13.02
N VAL A 190 4.56 1.33 12.59
CA VAL A 190 4.24 1.09 11.18
C VAL A 190 2.74 1.27 10.98
N ASN A 191 2.36 2.18 10.10
CA ASN A 191 0.97 2.55 9.84
C ASN A 191 0.72 2.81 8.34
N LEU A 192 -0.55 2.89 7.94
CA LEU A 192 -0.96 3.42 6.65
C LEU A 192 -1.41 4.87 6.83
N ASN A 193 -1.00 5.77 5.92
CA ASN A 193 -1.56 7.12 5.87
C ASN A 193 -2.91 7.14 5.17
N GLU A 194 -3.54 8.31 5.12
CA GLU A 194 -4.83 8.51 4.45
C GLU A 194 -4.79 8.22 2.94
N GLU A 195 -3.61 8.26 2.33
CA GLU A 195 -3.37 7.89 0.93
C GLU A 195 -3.16 6.38 0.73
N GLY A 196 -3.14 5.57 1.81
CA GLY A 196 -2.87 4.14 1.74
C GLY A 196 -1.39 3.80 1.52
N LYS A 197 -0.46 4.72 1.76
CA LYS A 197 0.99 4.42 1.77
C LYS A 197 1.43 3.96 3.15
N VAL A 198 2.38 3.03 3.17
CA VAL A 198 2.97 2.53 4.41
C VAL A 198 3.99 3.55 4.92
N ILE A 199 3.82 3.98 6.15
CA ILE A 199 4.73 4.83 6.90
C ILE A 199 5.35 4.01 8.02
N ILE A 200 6.68 4.03 8.09
CA ILE A 200 7.45 3.54 9.21
C ILE A 200 8.04 4.76 9.92
N GLN A 201 7.75 4.91 11.20
CA GLN A 201 8.26 5.99 12.04
C GLN A 201 9.23 5.41 13.07
N ASP A 202 10.46 5.91 13.09
CA ASP A 202 11.43 5.68 14.15
C ASP A 202 11.07 6.55 15.35
N ASN A 203 10.95 5.95 16.53
CA ASN A 203 10.70 6.68 17.78
C ASN A 203 11.98 6.91 18.59
N MET A 204 13.09 6.27 18.21
CA MET A 204 14.35 6.28 18.95
C MET A 204 15.34 7.31 18.39
N HIS A 205 15.30 7.56 17.09
CA HIS A 205 16.27 8.41 16.40
C HIS A 205 15.60 9.53 15.60
N SER A 206 16.13 10.75 15.70
CA SER A 206 15.70 11.90 14.88
C SER A 206 16.04 11.74 13.39
N ASN A 207 17.08 10.96 13.08
CA ASN A 207 17.41 10.53 11.73
C ASN A 207 17.56 9.01 11.75
N THR A 208 16.62 8.31 11.12
CA THR A 208 16.53 6.86 11.23
C THR A 208 17.68 6.18 10.51
N LYS A 209 18.21 5.09 11.07
CA LYS A 209 19.15 4.21 10.36
C LYS A 209 18.43 3.15 9.51
N MET A 210 17.11 3.07 9.65
CA MET A 210 16.30 2.10 8.94
C MET A 210 16.33 2.33 7.44
N GLN A 211 16.23 1.23 6.71
CA GLN A 211 15.94 1.19 5.29
C GLN A 211 14.98 0.02 5.10
N PHE A 212 13.99 0.14 4.23
CA PHE A 212 13.05 -0.95 4.00
C PHE A 212 12.70 -1.05 2.52
N MET A 213 12.63 -2.29 2.02
CA MET A 213 12.26 -2.63 0.66
C MET A 213 11.50 -3.97 0.69
N LEU A 214 10.37 -4.04 0.00
CA LEU A 214 9.59 -5.24 -0.23
C LEU A 214 9.50 -5.52 -1.73
N PHE A 215 9.76 -6.74 -2.16
CA PHE A 215 9.61 -7.12 -3.56
C PHE A 215 9.19 -8.58 -3.68
N ASP A 216 8.41 -8.89 -4.71
CA ASP A 216 8.04 -10.26 -5.04
C ASP A 216 9.29 -11.09 -5.39
N LYS A 217 9.33 -12.36 -4.99
CA LYS A 217 10.39 -13.29 -5.40
C LYS A 217 10.56 -13.35 -6.91
N ASP A 218 9.45 -13.23 -7.64
CA ASP A 218 9.43 -13.33 -9.10
C ASP A 218 9.65 -11.96 -9.78
N SER A 219 9.97 -10.90 -9.03
CA SER A 219 10.11 -9.52 -9.54
C SER A 219 11.19 -9.29 -10.61
N ASN A 220 12.11 -10.25 -10.80
CA ASN A 220 13.15 -10.22 -11.84
C ASN A 220 12.92 -11.28 -12.94
N ASP A 221 11.77 -11.95 -12.95
CA ASP A 221 11.41 -12.87 -14.04
C ASP A 221 10.79 -12.07 -15.19
N PHE A 222 11.57 -11.92 -16.27
CA PHE A 222 11.14 -11.29 -17.52
C PHE A 222 10.88 -12.32 -18.63
N SER A 223 10.67 -13.60 -18.27
CA SER A 223 10.29 -14.63 -19.24
C SER A 223 8.95 -14.30 -19.90
N GLN A 224 8.72 -14.84 -21.11
CA GLN A 224 7.45 -14.63 -21.83
C GLN A 224 6.22 -15.02 -20.98
N ASN A 225 6.35 -16.06 -20.16
CA ASN A 225 5.28 -16.48 -19.24
C ASN A 225 5.06 -15.47 -18.12
N ALA A 226 6.11 -14.89 -17.55
CA ALA A 226 6.01 -13.88 -16.49
C ALA A 226 5.46 -12.54 -17.02
N LEU A 227 5.79 -12.16 -18.25
CA LEU A 227 5.27 -10.95 -18.91
C LEU A 227 3.78 -11.03 -19.27
N HIS A 228 3.25 -12.25 -19.47
CA HIS A 228 1.84 -12.51 -19.76
C HIS A 228 1.04 -13.00 -18.55
N SER A 229 1.70 -13.21 -17.41
CA SER A 229 1.05 -13.64 -16.18
C SER A 229 0.55 -12.41 -15.43
N ASP A 230 -0.78 -12.24 -15.40
CA ASP A 230 -1.46 -11.32 -14.47
C ASP A 230 -1.45 -11.89 -13.04
N LYS A 231 -0.28 -12.34 -12.55
CA LYS A 231 -0.16 -12.87 -11.19
C LYS A 231 -0.41 -11.71 -10.21
N PRO A 232 -1.41 -11.83 -9.31
CA PRO A 232 -1.63 -10.85 -8.26
C PRO A 232 -0.36 -10.68 -7.44
N SER A 233 0.09 -9.43 -7.25
CA SER A 233 1.32 -9.15 -6.50
C SER A 233 1.17 -7.86 -5.71
N LEU A 234 1.72 -7.86 -4.50
CA LEU A 234 1.73 -6.71 -3.60
C LEU A 234 2.93 -5.80 -3.93
N LYS A 235 2.66 -4.51 -4.18
CA LYS A 235 3.69 -3.53 -4.55
C LYS A 235 3.64 -2.35 -3.61
N LEU A 236 4.57 -2.26 -2.66
CA LEU A 236 4.70 -1.09 -1.76
C LEU A 236 5.70 -0.06 -2.29
N ASN A 237 6.70 -0.54 -3.04
CA ASN A 237 7.76 0.27 -3.62
C ASN A 237 7.88 0.01 -5.12
N ALA A 238 7.92 1.10 -5.89
CA ALA A 238 8.12 1.06 -7.33
C ALA A 238 9.11 2.14 -7.77
N ASN A 239 10.00 1.84 -8.71
CA ASN A 239 10.81 2.86 -9.35
C ASN A 239 9.95 3.64 -10.37
N ASN A 240 9.10 4.53 -9.86
CA ASN A 240 8.30 5.42 -10.68
C ASN A 240 9.07 6.72 -10.87
N ALA A 241 9.54 6.97 -12.09
CA ALA A 241 10.27 8.19 -12.43
C ALA A 241 9.40 9.43 -12.22
N LEU A 242 8.11 9.38 -12.60
CA LEU A 242 7.12 10.45 -12.45
C LEU A 242 5.71 9.82 -12.33
N ILE A 243 4.94 10.21 -11.30
CA ILE A 243 3.52 9.81 -11.15
C ILE A 243 2.67 11.06 -11.35
N ILE A 244 2.00 11.16 -12.49
CA ILE A 244 1.17 12.33 -12.84
C ILE A 244 -0.18 12.28 -12.09
N ASP A 245 -0.77 11.08 -11.94
CA ASP A 245 -2.05 10.89 -11.24
C ASP A 245 -1.93 9.83 -10.13
N LYS A 246 -2.39 10.19 -8.93
CA LYS A 246 -2.57 9.27 -7.80
C LYS A 246 -4.07 9.07 -7.57
N PRO A 247 -4.54 7.86 -7.22
CA PRO A 247 -5.96 7.60 -6.94
C PRO A 247 -6.51 8.38 -5.75
N SER A 248 -5.64 8.76 -4.80
CA SER A 248 -5.95 9.69 -3.71
C SER A 248 -5.41 11.08 -4.05
N VAL A 249 -6.29 12.08 -4.08
CA VAL A 249 -5.93 13.48 -4.35
C VAL A 249 -5.75 14.20 -3.01
N ASN A 250 -4.52 14.25 -2.48
CA ASN A 250 -4.21 15.22 -1.42
C ASN A 250 -3.97 16.58 -2.07
N PHE A 251 -5.05 17.36 -2.18
CA PHE A 251 -5.04 18.65 -2.85
C PHE A 251 -4.03 19.63 -2.24
N PHE A 252 -3.86 19.64 -0.91
CA PHE A 252 -2.96 20.59 -0.24
C PHE A 252 -1.49 20.29 -0.53
N ASP A 253 -1.11 19.01 -0.47
CA ASP A 253 0.25 18.59 -0.84
C ASP A 253 0.53 18.87 -2.32
N GLN A 254 -0.48 18.70 -3.18
CA GLN A 254 -0.36 18.97 -4.61
C GLN A 254 -0.23 20.47 -4.89
N LEU A 255 -1.02 21.32 -4.22
CA LEU A 255 -0.85 22.77 -4.29
C LEU A 255 0.52 23.21 -3.79
N GLU A 256 1.03 22.65 -2.70
CA GLU A 256 2.36 23.01 -2.19
C GLU A 256 3.47 22.63 -3.18
N ASN A 257 3.32 21.49 -3.88
CA ASN A 257 4.23 21.10 -4.97
C ASN A 257 4.12 22.07 -6.17
N ILE A 258 2.92 22.55 -6.51
CA ILE A 258 2.72 23.57 -7.55
C ILE A 258 3.34 24.90 -7.14
N ILE A 259 3.11 25.35 -5.90
CA ILE A 259 3.69 26.58 -5.34
C ILE A 259 5.22 26.50 -5.37
N THR A 260 5.78 25.36 -4.97
CA THR A 260 7.22 25.11 -5.03
C THR A 260 7.73 25.13 -6.47
N SER A 261 6.97 24.57 -7.43
CA SER A 261 7.30 24.61 -8.86
C SER A 261 7.36 26.03 -9.40
N VAL A 262 6.38 26.87 -9.06
CA VAL A 262 6.33 28.29 -9.46
C VAL A 262 7.48 29.06 -8.83
N ARG A 263 7.73 28.85 -7.53
CA ARG A 263 8.82 29.51 -6.79
C ARG A 263 10.19 29.16 -7.36
N LYS A 264 10.39 27.91 -7.81
CA LYS A 264 11.65 27.42 -8.39
C LYS A 264 11.72 27.56 -9.92
N GLY A 265 10.68 28.04 -10.59
CA GLY A 265 10.63 28.18 -12.05
C GLY A 265 10.61 26.86 -12.82
N ILE A 266 10.17 25.76 -12.20
CA ILE A 266 10.18 24.41 -12.80
C ILE A 266 8.93 24.26 -13.68
N TYR A 267 9.08 24.51 -14.99
CA TYR A 267 7.97 24.44 -15.94
C TYR A 267 7.53 23.02 -16.31
N ARG A 268 8.48 22.07 -16.33
CA ARG A 268 8.29 20.66 -16.67
C ARG A 268 9.11 19.79 -15.72
N PRO A 269 8.75 18.52 -15.54
CA PRO A 269 9.68 17.57 -14.93
C PRO A 269 11.02 17.64 -15.65
N ASP A 270 12.12 17.71 -14.92
CA ASP A 270 13.50 17.81 -15.46
C ASP A 270 13.93 19.20 -15.99
N ALA A 271 13.22 20.29 -15.68
CA ALA A 271 13.63 21.65 -16.10
C ALA A 271 14.96 22.15 -15.48
N LEU A 272 15.58 21.40 -14.55
CA LEU A 272 16.80 21.75 -13.81
C LEU A 272 18.04 20.95 -14.25
N GLY A 273 18.14 20.54 -15.53
CA GLY A 273 19.39 20.07 -16.16
C GLY A 273 20.07 18.83 -15.55
N ASP A 274 21.26 18.49 -16.05
CA ASP A 274 22.02 17.22 -15.82
C ASP A 274 22.41 16.91 -14.35
N THR A 275 21.99 17.72 -13.37
CA THR A 275 22.30 17.53 -11.96
C THR A 275 21.14 16.87 -11.22
N TYR A 276 21.39 15.66 -10.71
CA TYR A 276 20.48 14.96 -9.80
C TYR A 276 20.13 15.83 -8.58
N SER A 277 18.89 16.31 -8.52
CA SER A 277 18.37 17.05 -7.37
C SER A 277 17.01 16.49 -6.93
N SER A 278 16.63 16.75 -5.68
CA SER A 278 15.32 16.36 -5.13
C SER A 278 14.13 16.91 -5.92
N ASP A 279 14.37 17.92 -6.77
CA ASP A 279 13.37 18.60 -7.58
C ASP A 279 13.07 17.89 -8.91
N MET A 280 13.83 16.85 -9.29
CA MET A 280 13.57 16.08 -10.53
C MET A 280 12.25 15.29 -10.48
N ARG A 281 11.72 15.03 -9.28
CA ARG A 281 10.40 14.41 -9.06
C ARG A 281 9.27 15.43 -9.00
N ASN A 282 9.58 16.70 -9.15
CA ASN A 282 8.56 17.73 -9.25
C ASN A 282 7.85 17.63 -10.60
N LEU A 283 6.53 17.55 -10.57
CA LEU A 283 5.67 17.49 -11.73
C LEU A 283 5.75 18.77 -12.58
N GLY A 284 6.20 19.89 -11.99
CA GLY A 284 6.31 21.18 -12.66
C GLY A 284 4.94 21.83 -12.88
N ILE A 285 4.97 23.08 -13.34
CA ILE A 285 3.78 23.94 -13.47
C ILE A 285 2.72 23.32 -14.41
N GLN A 286 3.14 22.71 -15.53
CA GLN A 286 2.21 22.16 -16.54
C GLN A 286 1.34 21.02 -15.98
N ASN A 287 1.96 20.03 -15.33
CA ASN A 287 1.21 18.96 -14.68
C ASN A 287 0.39 19.48 -13.49
N GLY A 288 0.86 20.55 -12.85
CA GLY A 288 0.08 21.29 -11.85
C GLY A 288 -1.24 21.85 -12.39
N ILE A 289 -1.24 22.39 -13.61
CA ILE A 289 -2.47 22.89 -14.27
C ILE A 289 -3.43 21.73 -14.56
N THR A 290 -2.94 20.64 -15.15
CA THR A 290 -3.77 19.44 -15.42
C THR A 290 -4.41 18.88 -14.14
N LEU A 291 -3.69 18.95 -13.02
CA LEU A 291 -4.19 18.53 -11.73
C LEU A 291 -5.33 19.43 -11.20
N ILE A 292 -5.24 20.75 -11.43
CA ILE A 292 -6.32 21.70 -11.12
C ILE A 292 -7.55 21.41 -12.00
N ASP A 293 -7.35 21.02 -13.25
CA ASP A 293 -8.46 20.60 -14.14
C ASP A 293 -9.13 19.33 -13.60
N HIS A 294 -8.35 18.30 -13.22
CA HIS A 294 -8.87 17.08 -12.60
C HIS A 294 -9.64 17.37 -11.30
N LEU A 295 -9.17 18.30 -10.47
CA LEU A 295 -9.88 18.74 -9.27
C LEU A 295 -11.22 19.38 -9.61
N SER A 296 -11.24 20.26 -10.62
CA SER A 296 -12.46 20.95 -11.04
C SER A 296 -13.53 19.95 -11.51
N ASP A 297 -13.13 18.95 -12.30
CA ASP A 297 -14.00 17.83 -12.71
C ASP A 297 -14.48 17.01 -11.49
N HIS A 298 -13.61 16.75 -10.51
CA HIS A 298 -14.01 16.03 -9.29
C HIS A 298 -15.02 16.83 -8.44
N ILE A 299 -14.82 18.14 -8.28
CA ILE A 299 -15.76 19.03 -7.58
C ILE A 299 -17.10 19.05 -8.31
N GLU A 300 -17.10 19.14 -9.64
CA GLU A 300 -18.31 19.12 -10.45
C GLU A 300 -19.08 17.81 -10.28
N LYS A 301 -18.38 16.66 -10.31
CA LYS A 301 -18.98 15.34 -10.02
C LYS A 301 -19.56 15.26 -8.61
N MET A 302 -18.90 15.84 -7.61
CA MET A 302 -19.41 15.89 -6.23
C MET A 302 -20.65 16.78 -6.11
N ILE A 303 -20.68 17.94 -6.78
CA ILE A 303 -21.87 18.80 -6.85
C ILE A 303 -23.02 18.06 -7.51
N ALA A 304 -22.77 17.39 -8.64
CA ALA A 304 -23.78 16.60 -9.34
C ALA A 304 -24.34 15.47 -8.46
N LYS A 305 -23.45 14.75 -7.74
CA LYS A 305 -23.85 13.70 -6.79
C LYS A 305 -24.69 14.28 -5.64
N ASN A 306 -24.29 15.41 -5.05
CA ASN A 306 -25.07 16.08 -4.01
C ASN A 306 -26.42 16.58 -4.53
N GLY A 307 -26.48 17.09 -5.77
CA GLY A 307 -27.74 17.45 -6.43
C GLY A 307 -28.67 16.24 -6.59
N SER A 308 -28.13 15.06 -6.90
CA SER A 308 -28.91 13.82 -6.95
C SER A 308 -29.44 13.42 -5.56
N HIS A 309 -28.63 13.54 -4.51
CA HIS A 309 -29.06 13.29 -3.13
C HIS A 309 -30.12 14.29 -2.67
N GLY A 310 -29.98 15.57 -3.02
CA GLY A 310 -30.97 16.61 -2.78
C GLY A 310 -32.33 16.26 -3.39
N LYS A 311 -32.35 15.85 -4.68
CA LYS A 311 -33.58 15.37 -5.34
C LYS A 311 -34.18 14.15 -4.65
N ALA A 312 -33.34 13.23 -4.16
CA ALA A 312 -33.82 12.08 -3.40
C ALA A 312 -34.47 12.50 -2.08
N PHE A 313 -33.87 13.46 -1.35
CA PHE A 313 -34.46 14.01 -0.13
C PHE A 313 -35.77 14.75 -0.40
N GLU A 314 -35.86 15.57 -1.45
CA GLU A 314 -37.11 16.24 -1.84
C GLU A 314 -38.23 15.23 -2.11
N ASN A 315 -37.93 14.14 -2.83
CA ASN A 315 -38.89 13.07 -3.08
C ASN A 315 -39.32 12.36 -1.78
N ILE A 316 -38.40 12.14 -0.83
CA ILE A 316 -38.72 11.57 0.48
C ILE A 316 -39.60 12.53 1.29
N ILE A 317 -39.30 13.83 1.30
CA ILE A 317 -40.10 14.86 1.97
C ILE A 317 -41.51 14.87 1.40
N ARG A 318 -41.66 14.93 0.07
CA ARG A 318 -42.96 14.89 -0.60
C ARG A 318 -43.75 13.62 -0.25
N ARG A 319 -43.08 12.47 -0.20
CA ARG A 319 -43.71 11.20 0.20
C ARG A 319 -44.16 11.24 1.66
N ASN A 320 -43.36 11.79 2.57
CA ASN A 320 -43.72 11.97 3.97
C ASN A 320 -44.87 12.97 4.16
N GLU A 321 -44.96 14.03 3.37
CA GLU A 321 -46.11 14.94 3.37
C GLU A 321 -47.39 14.22 2.96
N VAL A 322 -47.35 13.44 1.87
CA VAL A 322 -48.49 12.61 1.46
C VAL A 322 -48.89 11.63 2.56
N LEU A 323 -47.93 10.90 3.14
CA LEU A 323 -48.19 9.98 4.25
C LEU A 323 -48.81 10.69 5.45
N LYS A 324 -48.32 11.89 5.80
CA LYS A 324 -48.90 12.71 6.87
C LYS A 324 -50.35 13.08 6.57
N THR A 325 -50.66 13.51 5.35
CA THR A 325 -52.04 13.84 4.95
C THR A 325 -52.95 12.61 5.00
N GLN A 326 -52.46 11.45 4.57
CA GLN A 326 -53.21 10.19 4.62
C GLN A 326 -53.50 9.77 6.08
N VAL A 327 -52.49 9.84 6.96
CA VAL A 327 -52.67 9.56 8.39
C VAL A 327 -53.65 10.54 9.03
N GLN A 328 -53.61 11.83 8.68
CA GLN A 328 -54.59 12.81 9.14
C GLN A 328 -56.01 12.51 8.64
N SER A 329 -56.17 12.07 7.39
CA SER A 329 -57.46 11.64 6.83
C SER A 329 -58.02 10.43 7.57
N ILE A 330 -57.21 9.37 7.75
CA ILE A 330 -57.61 8.16 8.48
C ILE A 330 -58.01 8.52 9.92
N ARG A 331 -57.26 9.40 10.58
CA ARG A 331 -57.61 9.91 11.91
C ARG A 331 -58.93 10.69 11.90
N GLY A 332 -59.17 11.50 10.87
CA GLY A 332 -60.41 12.24 10.69
C GLY A 332 -61.62 11.31 10.48
N GLU A 333 -61.49 10.30 9.63
CA GLU A 333 -62.52 9.28 9.37
C GLU A 333 -62.83 8.45 10.62
N THR A 334 -61.81 7.99 11.34
CA THR A 334 -61.98 7.26 12.61
C THR A 334 -62.64 8.14 13.67
N THR A 335 -62.17 9.38 13.87
CA THR A 335 -62.80 10.32 14.82
C THR A 335 -64.26 10.62 14.42
N GLY A 336 -64.54 10.82 13.13
CA GLY A 336 -65.90 11.05 12.64
C GLY A 336 -66.80 9.83 12.84
N THR A 337 -66.26 8.62 12.67
CA THR A 337 -66.96 7.36 12.95
C THR A 337 -67.26 7.21 14.44
N ASP A 338 -66.29 7.47 15.30
CA ASP A 338 -66.45 7.44 16.75
C ASP A 338 -67.48 8.49 17.22
N MET A 339 -67.47 9.69 16.64
CA MET A 339 -68.48 10.73 16.93
C MET A 339 -69.88 10.30 16.48
N ALA A 340 -70.02 9.70 15.30
CA ALA A 340 -71.30 9.20 14.80
C ALA A 340 -71.83 8.03 15.66
N GLU A 341 -70.95 7.11 16.07
CA GLU A 341 -71.31 6.00 16.97
C GLU A 341 -71.70 6.53 18.36
N THR A 342 -70.94 7.48 18.90
CA THR A 342 -71.24 8.14 20.17
C THR A 342 -72.58 8.86 20.12
N TYR A 343 -72.85 9.62 19.05
CA TYR A 343 -74.14 10.27 18.84
C TYR A 343 -75.30 9.27 18.76
N ASN A 344 -75.14 8.15 18.04
CA ASN A 344 -76.13 7.08 17.98
C ASN A 344 -76.36 6.38 19.34
N LYS A 345 -75.32 6.29 20.19
CA LYS A 345 -75.42 5.73 21.55
C LYS A 345 -76.08 6.68 22.55
N PHE A 346 -75.99 7.99 22.35
CA PHE A 346 -76.65 9.00 23.20
C PHE A 346 -78.05 9.40 22.70
N SER A 347 -78.38 9.15 21.43
CA SER A 347 -79.68 9.47 20.82
C SER A 347 -80.70 8.32 20.92
N ASN A 348 -80.35 7.19 21.54
CA ASN A 348 -81.27 6.07 21.83
C ASN A 348 -81.52 5.92 23.33
#